data_AF-A0A0P9DP30-F1
#
_entry.id   AF-A0A0P9DP30-F1
#
_cell.length_a   1.000
_cell.length_b   1.000
_cell.length_c   1.000
_cell.angle_alpha   90.00
_cell.angle_beta   90.00
_cell.angle_gamma   90.00
#
_symmetry.space_group_name_H-M   'P 1'
#
loop_
_entity.id
_entity.type
_entity.pdbx_description
1 polymer ?
#
loop_
_entity_poly.entity_id
_entity_poly.type
_entity_poly.pdbx_seq_one_letter_code
_entity_poly.pdbx_strand_id
1 'polypeptide(L)'
;MIIKRTFDPRKVATYVWKDVVLALGMAAAVYAAVALLGWSVVALSFAPIGLLGSALSIFLAFRANTSFARWGEAAQAWAAITAASRIFGRLVVTFTDAHRHTPQYDEAAAEAFKHEMVYRQIAWVNALRLQLRGQSDWREVERFLPEAEAAALRQQPSKPLYLMQRQGQRIYNAMASGTLQGFDSFQ
;
A
#
# COMPACT_ATOMS: atom_id res chain seq x y z
N MET A 1 0.76 -0.27 -9.68
CA MET A 1 0.64 -1.74 -9.87
C MET A 1 2.02 -2.30 -10.17
N ILE A 2 2.74 -2.81 -9.16
CA ILE A 2 4.06 -3.42 -9.35
C ILE A 2 3.84 -4.84 -9.86
N ILE A 3 3.59 -4.97 -11.15
CA ILE A 3 3.79 -6.24 -11.84
C ILE A 3 5.03 -6.00 -12.68
N LYS A 4 6.21 -6.41 -12.19
CA LYS A 4 7.35 -6.60 -13.10
C LYS A 4 6.86 -7.61 -14.14
N ARG A 5 6.78 -7.19 -15.40
CA ARG A 5 6.30 -7.99 -16.54
C ARG A 5 7.19 -9.20 -16.87
N THR A 6 8.25 -9.43 -16.09
CA THR A 6 9.23 -10.49 -16.33
C THR A 6 9.23 -11.47 -15.15
N PHE A 7 8.61 -12.62 -15.36
CA PHE A 7 8.83 -13.79 -14.51
C PHE A 7 10.31 -14.16 -14.62
N ASP A 8 11.03 -14.10 -13.50
CA ASP A 8 12.44 -14.47 -13.45
C ASP A 8 12.56 -15.85 -12.77
N PRO A 9 12.73 -16.93 -13.54
CA PRO A 9 12.81 -18.28 -12.98
C PRO A 9 13.98 -18.44 -12.00
N ARG A 10 15.03 -17.62 -12.10
CA ARG A 10 16.18 -17.67 -11.19
C ARG A 10 15.79 -17.25 -9.77
N LYS A 11 14.85 -16.31 -9.63
CA LYS A 11 14.35 -15.87 -8.32
C LYS A 11 13.51 -16.95 -7.65
N VAL A 12 12.69 -17.64 -8.42
CA VAL A 12 11.92 -18.79 -7.93
C VAL A 12 12.86 -19.91 -7.51
N ALA A 13 13.86 -20.21 -8.34
CA ALA A 13 14.88 -21.21 -8.01
C ALA A 13 15.62 -20.86 -6.70
N THR A 14 15.97 -19.59 -6.48
CA THR A 14 16.61 -19.14 -5.23
C THR A 14 15.75 -19.38 -3.99
N TYR A 15 14.42 -19.44 -4.14
CA TYR A 15 13.50 -19.69 -3.03
C TYR A 15 13.27 -21.19 -2.77
N VAL A 16 13.18 -22.02 -3.83
CA VAL A 16 12.72 -23.42 -3.73
C VAL A 16 13.87 -24.44 -3.80
N TRP A 17 15.11 -24.03 -4.14
CA TRP A 17 16.20 -24.98 -4.38
C TRP A 17 16.50 -25.92 -3.20
N LYS A 18 16.37 -25.45 -1.95
CA LYS A 18 16.62 -26.29 -0.76
C LYS A 18 15.62 -27.44 -0.69
N ASP A 19 14.34 -27.14 -0.89
CA ASP A 19 13.25 -28.12 -0.85
C ASP A 19 13.38 -29.12 -2.01
N VAL A 20 13.75 -28.63 -3.21
CA VAL A 20 13.98 -29.47 -4.39
C VAL A 20 15.18 -30.40 -4.19
N VAL A 21 16.30 -29.88 -3.70
CA VAL A 21 17.50 -30.69 -3.45
C VAL A 21 17.23 -31.74 -2.37
N LEU A 22 16.54 -31.37 -1.29
CA LEU A 22 16.14 -32.31 -0.24
C LEU A 22 15.21 -33.40 -0.79
N ALA A 23 14.20 -33.03 -1.55
CA ALA A 23 13.26 -33.98 -2.16
C ALA A 23 13.96 -34.93 -3.14
N LEU A 24 14.85 -34.40 -3.99
CA LEU A 24 15.66 -35.19 -4.92
C LEU A 24 16.61 -36.14 -4.17
N GLY A 25 17.28 -35.65 -3.12
CA GLY A 25 18.16 -36.46 -2.28
C GLY A 25 17.43 -37.61 -1.60
N MET A 26 16.26 -37.33 -1.02
CA MET A 26 15.39 -38.35 -0.41
C MET A 26 14.90 -39.37 -1.45
N ALA A 27 14.45 -38.92 -2.62
CA ALA A 27 14.00 -39.81 -3.69
C ALA A 27 15.14 -40.72 -4.18
N ALA A 28 16.34 -40.16 -4.37
CA ALA A 28 17.53 -40.92 -4.77
C ALA A 28 17.94 -41.95 -3.70
N ALA A 29 17.90 -41.56 -2.42
CA ALA A 29 18.24 -42.46 -1.30
C ALA A 29 17.26 -43.64 -1.20
N VAL A 30 15.95 -43.38 -1.31
CA VAL A 30 14.92 -44.44 -1.31
C VAL A 30 15.08 -45.36 -2.53
N TYR A 31 15.32 -44.78 -3.71
CA TYR A 31 15.56 -45.57 -4.92
C TYR A 31 16.78 -46.48 -4.77
N ALA A 32 17.91 -45.96 -4.27
CA ALA A 32 19.12 -46.74 -4.01
C ALA A 32 18.87 -47.86 -2.98
N ALA A 33 18.13 -47.58 -1.91
CA ALA A 33 17.78 -48.58 -0.89
C ALA A 33 16.95 -49.74 -1.46
N VAL A 34 15.99 -49.46 -2.34
CA VAL A 34 15.14 -50.49 -2.94
C VAL A 34 15.89 -51.24 -4.06
N ALA A 35 16.52 -50.51 -4.98
CA ALA A 35 17.10 -51.08 -6.21
C ALA A 35 18.49 -51.72 -6.01
N LEU A 36 19.32 -51.18 -5.12
CA LEU A 36 20.70 -51.65 -4.90
C LEU A 36 20.84 -52.52 -3.65
N LEU A 37 20.12 -52.19 -2.57
CA LEU A 37 20.21 -52.89 -1.28
C LEU A 37 19.10 -53.94 -1.09
N GLY A 38 18.10 -53.98 -1.98
CA GLY A 38 16.98 -54.93 -1.91
C GLY A 38 16.02 -54.70 -0.74
N TRP A 39 16.05 -53.51 -0.12
CA TRP A 39 15.24 -53.18 1.06
C TRP A 39 13.80 -52.81 0.66
N SER A 40 13.01 -53.80 0.27
CA SER A 40 11.60 -53.63 -0.12
C SER A 40 10.69 -53.17 1.03
N VAL A 41 11.11 -53.32 2.29
CA VAL A 41 10.36 -52.87 3.48
C VAL A 41 10.18 -51.35 3.52
N VAL A 42 11.03 -50.59 2.80
CA VAL A 42 10.95 -49.12 2.71
C VAL A 42 9.89 -48.66 1.70
N ALA A 43 9.33 -49.57 0.89
CA ALA A 43 8.32 -49.23 -0.10
C ALA A 43 6.97 -48.91 0.57
N LEU A 44 6.54 -47.66 0.45
CA LEU A 44 5.22 -47.21 0.93
C LEU A 44 4.16 -47.40 -0.16
N SER A 45 2.94 -47.76 0.27
CA SER A 45 1.78 -47.77 -0.63
C SER A 45 1.45 -46.35 -1.10
N PHE A 46 1.06 -46.22 -2.36
CA PHE A 46 0.69 -44.93 -2.95
C PHE A 46 -0.62 -44.37 -2.37
N ALA A 47 -1.53 -45.23 -1.89
CA ALA A 47 -2.85 -44.81 -1.41
C ALA A 47 -2.83 -43.72 -0.33
N PRO A 48 -2.10 -43.86 0.80
CA PRO A 48 -2.01 -42.80 1.81
C PRO A 48 -1.35 -41.52 1.29
N ILE A 49 -0.36 -41.64 0.40
CA ILE A 49 0.35 -40.49 -0.20
C ILE A 49 -0.59 -39.70 -1.10
N GLY A 50 -1.35 -40.39 -1.97
CA GLY A 50 -2.33 -39.77 -2.86
C GLY A 50 -3.45 -39.05 -2.10
N LEU A 51 -3.93 -39.63 -1.00
CA LEU A 51 -4.91 -39.00 -0.13
C LEU A 51 -4.35 -37.71 0.52
N LEU A 52 -3.16 -37.78 1.10
CA LEU A 52 -2.51 -36.61 1.72
C LEU A 52 -2.20 -35.52 0.68
N GLY A 53 -1.72 -35.89 -0.51
CA GLY A 53 -1.46 -34.97 -1.60
C GLY A 53 -2.72 -34.28 -2.11
N SER A 54 -3.84 -35.01 -2.17
CA SER A 54 -5.15 -34.45 -2.56
C SER A 54 -5.69 -33.49 -1.51
N ALA A 55 -5.58 -33.83 -0.22
CA ALA A 55 -5.95 -32.90 0.85
C ALA A 55 -5.09 -31.64 0.82
N LEU A 56 -3.78 -31.78 0.62
CA LEU A 56 -2.84 -30.66 0.56
C LEU A 56 -3.12 -29.73 -0.63
N SER A 57 -3.45 -30.29 -1.80
CA SER A 57 -3.75 -29.48 -3.00
C SER A 57 -5.01 -28.62 -2.80
N ILE A 58 -6.04 -29.16 -2.15
CA ILE A 58 -7.26 -28.43 -1.79
C ILE A 58 -6.93 -27.28 -0.83
N PHE A 59 -6.15 -27.53 0.24
CA PHE A 59 -5.74 -26.48 1.17
C PHE A 59 -4.90 -25.39 0.51
N LEU A 60 -4.00 -25.78 -0.40
CA LEU A 60 -3.20 -24.83 -1.17
C LEU A 60 -4.06 -23.95 -2.06
N ALA A 61 -5.07 -24.52 -2.73
CA ALA A 61 -6.01 -23.78 -3.56
C ALA A 61 -6.79 -22.74 -2.74
N PHE A 62 -7.33 -23.13 -1.58
CA PHE A 62 -8.01 -22.18 -0.68
C PHE A 62 -7.09 -21.06 -0.21
N ARG A 63 -5.87 -21.41 0.22
CA ARG A 63 -4.87 -20.42 0.67
C ARG A 63 -4.47 -19.45 -0.44
N ALA A 64 -4.31 -19.95 -1.67
CA ALA A 64 -3.98 -19.13 -2.83
C ALA A 64 -5.12 -18.15 -3.14
N ASN A 65 -6.37 -18.62 -3.13
CA ASN A 65 -7.54 -17.79 -3.34
C ASN A 65 -7.68 -16.68 -2.29
N THR A 66 -7.52 -17.00 -1.00
CA THR A 66 -7.55 -15.98 0.07
C THR A 66 -6.41 -14.97 -0.06
N SER A 67 -5.20 -15.42 -0.42
CA SER A 67 -4.04 -14.53 -0.60
C SER A 67 -4.25 -13.57 -1.77
N PHE A 68 -4.84 -14.07 -2.87
CA PHE A 68 -5.19 -13.27 -4.03
C PHE A 68 -6.29 -12.24 -3.70
N ALA A 69 -7.31 -12.63 -2.95
CA ALA A 69 -8.36 -11.73 -2.49
C ALA A 69 -7.79 -10.57 -1.65
N ARG A 70 -6.92 -10.87 -0.66
CA ARG A 70 -6.25 -9.84 0.16
C ARG A 70 -5.37 -8.89 -0.65
N TRP A 71 -4.67 -9.42 -1.66
CA TRP A 71 -3.91 -8.57 -2.59
C TRP A 71 -4.84 -7.65 -3.39
N GLY A 72 -5.98 -8.18 -3.84
CA GLY A 72 -7.02 -7.41 -4.52
C GLY A 72 -7.60 -6.29 -3.65
N GLU A 73 -7.93 -6.58 -2.39
CA GLU A 73 -8.43 -5.59 -1.41
C GLU A 73 -7.44 -4.44 -1.22
N ALA A 74 -6.15 -4.75 -1.05
CA ALA A 74 -5.11 -3.72 -0.92
C ALA A 74 -4.98 -2.85 -2.18
N ALA A 75 -5.09 -3.45 -3.38
CA ALA A 75 -5.07 -2.72 -4.64
C ALA A 75 -6.30 -1.80 -4.80
N GLN A 76 -7.49 -2.29 -4.41
CA GLN A 76 -8.73 -1.50 -4.40
C GLN A 76 -8.65 -0.33 -3.41
N ALA A 77 -8.16 -0.56 -2.20
CA ALA A 77 -7.96 0.50 -1.21
C ALA A 77 -7.01 1.60 -1.72
N TRP A 78 -5.91 1.23 -2.37
CA TRP A 78 -4.98 2.21 -2.96
C TRP A 78 -5.61 2.97 -4.14
N ALA A 79 -6.44 2.31 -4.95
CA ALA A 79 -7.18 2.96 -6.02
C ALA A 79 -8.21 3.97 -5.46
N ALA A 80 -8.92 3.61 -4.40
CA ALA A 80 -9.84 4.50 -3.69
C ALA A 80 -9.11 5.73 -3.12
N ILE A 81 -7.96 5.55 -2.47
CA ILE A 81 -7.10 6.65 -2.00
C ILE A 81 -6.70 7.58 -3.15
N THR A 82 -6.33 7.02 -4.29
CA THR A 82 -5.93 7.81 -5.46
C THR A 82 -7.11 8.62 -6.01
N ALA A 83 -8.29 8.02 -6.10
CA ALA A 83 -9.51 8.71 -6.52
C ALA A 83 -9.91 9.81 -5.54
N ALA A 84 -9.94 9.52 -4.24
CA ALA A 84 -10.23 10.49 -3.19
C ALA A 84 -9.24 11.66 -3.19
N SER A 85 -7.94 11.41 -3.40
CA SER A 85 -6.92 12.46 -3.50
C SER A 85 -7.17 13.41 -4.67
N ARG A 86 -7.64 12.89 -5.82
CA ARG A 86 -8.00 13.73 -6.98
C ARG A 86 -9.24 14.56 -6.72
N ILE A 87 -10.26 13.97 -6.08
CA ILE A 87 -11.48 14.67 -5.69
C ILE A 87 -11.12 15.79 -4.70
N PHE A 88 -10.31 15.48 -3.69
CA PHE A 88 -9.82 16.45 -2.71
C PHE A 88 -9.11 17.62 -3.40
N GLY A 89 -8.12 17.35 -4.26
CA GLY A 89 -7.41 18.41 -4.99
C GLY A 89 -8.33 19.28 -5.84
N ARG A 90 -9.29 18.66 -6.55
CA ARG A 90 -10.29 19.40 -7.33
C ARG A 90 -11.15 20.29 -6.43
N LEU A 91 -11.66 19.77 -5.31
CA LEU A 91 -12.50 20.53 -4.38
C LEU A 91 -11.73 21.69 -3.74
N VAL A 92 -10.47 21.48 -3.34
CA VAL A 92 -9.61 22.55 -2.83
C VAL A 92 -9.50 23.69 -3.85
N VAL A 93 -9.24 23.38 -5.11
CA VAL A 93 -9.13 24.41 -6.17
C VAL A 93 -10.48 25.08 -6.42
N THR A 94 -11.52 24.29 -6.72
CA THR A 94 -12.84 24.81 -7.11
C THR A 94 -13.49 25.64 -6.01
N PHE A 95 -13.41 25.23 -4.74
CA PHE A 95 -14.02 25.99 -3.64
C PHE A 95 -13.28 27.27 -3.29
N THR A 96 -11.96 27.26 -3.41
CA THR A 96 -11.17 28.47 -3.21
C THR A 96 -11.48 29.48 -4.32
N ASP A 97 -11.54 29.02 -5.58
CA ASP A 97 -11.75 29.90 -6.73
C ASP A 97 -13.21 30.35 -6.92
N ALA A 98 -14.19 29.63 -6.35
CA ALA A 98 -15.62 29.95 -6.48
C ALA A 98 -15.95 31.38 -6.01
N HIS A 99 -15.22 31.88 -5.01
CA HIS A 99 -15.49 33.18 -4.37
C HIS A 99 -14.64 34.31 -4.94
N ARG A 100 -13.94 34.09 -6.07
CA ARG A 100 -13.09 35.10 -6.72
C ARG A 100 -13.83 36.40 -7.08
N HIS A 101 -15.15 36.33 -7.22
CA HIS A 101 -16.02 37.46 -7.51
C HIS A 101 -16.39 38.29 -6.27
N THR A 102 -16.09 37.81 -5.06
CA THR A 102 -16.44 38.48 -3.80
C THR A 102 -15.41 39.55 -3.44
N PRO A 103 -15.82 40.69 -2.84
CA PRO A 103 -14.90 41.76 -2.43
C PRO A 103 -13.84 41.33 -1.40
N GLN A 104 -14.12 40.28 -0.64
CA GLN A 104 -13.25 39.74 0.42
C GLN A 104 -12.23 38.71 -0.11
N TYR A 105 -12.21 38.44 -1.41
CA TYR A 105 -11.29 37.47 -2.00
C TYR A 105 -9.86 38.01 -2.02
N ASP A 106 -8.95 37.29 -1.34
CA ASP A 106 -7.52 37.50 -1.41
C ASP A 106 -6.87 36.42 -2.28
N GLU A 107 -6.43 36.82 -3.48
CA GLU A 107 -5.81 35.92 -4.46
C GLU A 107 -4.51 35.29 -3.95
N ALA A 108 -3.70 36.03 -3.19
CA ALA A 108 -2.44 35.52 -2.66
C ALA A 108 -2.69 34.47 -1.56
N ALA A 109 -3.65 34.74 -0.66
CA ALA A 109 -4.04 33.79 0.38
C ALA A 109 -4.69 32.53 -0.21
N ALA A 110 -5.51 32.68 -1.25
CA ALA A 110 -6.13 31.60 -1.99
C ALA A 110 -5.09 30.67 -2.64
N GLU A 111 -4.14 31.23 -3.40
CA GLU A 111 -3.07 30.44 -4.04
C GLU A 111 -2.18 29.74 -3.00
N ALA A 112 -1.82 30.44 -1.92
CA ALA A 112 -1.05 29.85 -0.83
C ALA A 112 -1.78 28.65 -0.18
N PHE A 113 -3.09 28.78 0.08
CA PHE A 113 -3.91 27.69 0.62
C PHE A 113 -4.00 26.50 -0.34
N LYS A 114 -4.24 26.74 -1.65
CA LYS A 114 -4.28 25.68 -2.66
C LYS A 114 -2.96 24.91 -2.71
N HIS A 115 -1.83 25.61 -2.76
CA HIS A 115 -0.50 25.01 -2.75
C HIS A 115 -0.26 24.20 -1.49
N GLU A 116 -0.50 24.79 -0.32
CA GLU A 116 -0.34 24.15 0.99
C GLU A 116 -1.14 22.84 1.10
N MET A 117 -2.42 22.84 0.72
CA MET A 117 -3.28 21.67 0.84
C MET A 117 -2.90 20.56 -0.14
N VAL A 118 -2.53 20.90 -1.38
CA VAL A 118 -2.08 19.91 -2.38
C VAL A 118 -0.76 19.28 -1.95
N TYR A 119 0.21 20.09 -1.52
CA TYR A 119 1.50 19.58 -1.04
C TYR A 119 1.35 18.74 0.22
N ARG A 120 0.48 19.13 1.16
CA ARG A 120 0.16 18.31 2.33
C ARG A 120 -0.51 16.99 1.95
N GLN A 121 -1.35 16.96 0.92
CA GLN A 121 -1.92 15.69 0.42
C GLN A 121 -0.85 14.79 -0.20
N ILE A 122 0.10 15.35 -0.94
CA ILE A 122 1.26 14.60 -1.45
C ILE A 122 2.09 14.05 -0.27
N ALA A 123 2.35 14.87 0.75
CA ALA A 123 3.06 14.47 1.96
C ALA A 123 2.34 13.31 2.66
N TRP A 124 1.01 13.38 2.80
CA TRP A 124 0.19 12.36 3.42
C TRP A 124 0.27 11.00 2.69
N VAL A 125 0.14 10.99 1.36
CA VAL A 125 0.24 9.75 0.57
C VAL A 125 1.63 9.12 0.70
N ASN A 126 2.70 9.93 0.70
CA ASN A 126 4.06 9.45 0.91
C ASN A 126 4.26 8.92 2.33
N ALA A 127 3.73 9.60 3.34
CA ALA A 127 3.80 9.16 4.72
C ALA A 127 3.09 7.81 4.93
N LEU A 128 1.91 7.64 4.32
CA LEU A 128 1.15 6.39 4.37
C LEU A 128 1.93 5.25 3.71
N ARG A 129 2.53 5.49 2.54
CA ARG A 129 3.40 4.52 1.86
C ARG A 129 4.57 4.09 2.75
N LEU A 130 5.26 5.03 3.38
CA LEU A 130 6.41 4.75 4.25
C LEU A 130 5.97 3.92 5.46
N GLN A 131 4.86 4.30 6.11
CA GLN A 131 4.31 3.57 7.25
C GLN A 131 3.94 2.12 6.89
N LEU A 132 3.22 1.91 5.78
CA LEU A 132 2.83 0.57 5.32
C LEU A 132 4.02 -0.31 4.91
N ARG A 133 5.16 0.31 4.56
CA ARG A 133 6.41 -0.38 4.21
C ARG A 133 7.38 -0.53 5.39
N GLY A 134 7.04 -0.02 6.58
CA GLY A 134 7.95 0.00 7.72
C GLY A 134 9.23 0.80 7.48
N GLN A 135 9.19 1.82 6.62
CA GLN A 135 10.35 2.67 6.30
C GLN A 135 10.41 3.88 7.24
N SER A 136 11.62 4.22 7.70
CA SER A 136 11.85 5.28 8.70
C SER A 136 12.51 6.54 8.15
N ASP A 137 12.83 6.59 6.84
CA ASP A 137 13.33 7.80 6.20
C ASP A 137 12.17 8.72 5.80
N TRP A 138 11.93 9.75 6.61
CA TRP A 138 10.82 10.68 6.43
C TRP A 138 11.18 11.92 5.60
N ARG A 139 12.44 12.06 5.15
CA ARG A 139 12.91 13.25 4.40
C ARG A 139 12.09 13.50 3.14
N GLU A 140 11.63 12.44 2.48
CA GLU A 140 10.76 12.52 1.30
C GLU A 140 9.37 13.12 1.59
N VAL A 141 8.90 13.07 2.84
CA VAL A 141 7.64 13.66 3.30
C VAL A 141 7.87 15.10 3.73
N GLU A 142 8.95 15.35 4.48
CA GLU A 142 9.28 16.66 5.05
C GLU A 142 9.46 17.74 3.99
N ARG A 143 10.00 17.41 2.81
CA ARG A 143 10.17 18.36 1.68
C ARG A 143 8.87 19.00 1.16
N PHE A 144 7.71 18.43 1.50
CA PHE A 144 6.41 18.94 1.07
C PHE A 144 5.74 19.80 2.15
N LEU A 145 6.40 20.03 3.29
CA LEU A 145 5.82 20.69 4.45
C LEU A 145 6.68 21.90 4.85
N PRO A 146 6.08 22.94 5.45
CA PRO A 146 6.85 23.98 6.12
C PRO A 146 7.70 23.38 7.25
N GLU A 147 8.90 23.91 7.49
CA GLU A 147 9.85 23.35 8.49
C GLU A 147 9.21 23.23 9.90
N ALA A 148 8.38 24.20 10.29
CA ALA A 148 7.67 24.15 11.57
C ALA A 148 6.72 22.94 11.67
N GLU A 149 6.01 22.61 10.59
CA GLU A 149 5.12 21.44 10.54
C GLU A 149 5.93 20.15 10.43
N ALA A 150 7.03 20.15 9.67
CA ALA A 150 7.94 19.01 9.55
C ALA A 150 8.57 18.64 10.90
N ALA A 151 9.02 19.64 11.67
CA ALA A 151 9.54 19.45 13.03
C ALA A 151 8.48 18.84 13.96
N ALA A 152 7.25 19.35 13.92
CA ALA A 152 6.15 18.80 14.70
C ALA A 152 5.78 17.36 14.29
N LEU A 153 5.84 17.05 12.98
CA LEU A 153 5.57 15.72 12.42
C LEU A 153 6.55 14.66 12.94
N ARG A 154 7.83 15.00 13.11
CA ARG A 154 8.87 14.08 13.60
C ARG A 154 8.50 13.45 14.95
N GLN A 155 7.87 14.23 15.83
CA GLN A 155 7.46 13.84 17.18
C GLN A 155 6.15 13.02 17.22
N GLN A 156 5.46 12.86 16.10
CA GLN A 156 4.17 12.19 16.09
C GLN A 156 4.30 10.67 15.99
N PRO A 157 3.49 9.91 16.75
CA PRO A 157 3.47 8.45 16.69
C PRO A 157 2.95 7.94 15.34
N SER A 158 1.93 8.61 14.79
CA SER A 158 1.36 8.31 13.48
C SER A 158 1.40 9.55 12.59
N LYS A 159 2.41 9.60 11.72
CA LYS A 159 2.65 10.72 10.80
C LYS A 159 1.50 10.92 9.81
N PRO A 160 0.92 9.88 9.17
CA PRO A 160 -0.21 10.07 8.28
C PRO A 160 -1.46 10.57 9.01
N LEU A 161 -1.73 10.08 10.22
CA LEU A 161 -2.88 10.54 11.00
C LEU A 161 -2.76 12.03 11.36
N TYR A 162 -1.58 12.45 11.80
CA TYR A 162 -1.31 13.86 12.09
C TYR A 162 -1.52 14.75 10.86
N LEU A 163 -1.01 14.36 9.69
CA LEU A 163 -1.19 15.13 8.46
C LEU A 163 -2.67 15.23 8.06
N MET A 164 -3.43 14.15 8.23
CA MET A 164 -4.88 14.15 7.96
C MET A 164 -5.63 15.09 8.91
N GLN A 165 -5.29 15.07 10.20
CA GLN A 165 -5.87 15.98 11.19
C GLN A 165 -5.52 17.44 10.88
N ARG A 166 -4.28 17.72 10.49
CA ARG A 166 -3.83 19.06 10.08
C ARG A 166 -4.58 19.58 8.86
N GLN A 167 -4.84 18.73 7.86
CA GLN A 167 -5.69 19.10 6.73
C GLN A 167 -7.09 19.53 7.20
N GLY A 168 -7.74 18.73 8.06
CA GLY A 168 -9.06 19.06 8.60
C GLY A 168 -9.08 20.41 9.33
N GLN A 169 -8.10 20.65 10.20
CA GLN A 169 -7.97 21.92 10.91
C GLN A 169 -7.73 23.08 9.94
N ARG A 170 -6.92 22.88 8.90
CA ARG A 170 -6.62 23.93 7.92
C ARG A 170 -7.84 24.30 7.08
N ILE A 171 -8.66 23.31 6.70
CA ILE A 171 -9.96 23.53 6.04
C ILE A 171 -10.86 24.37 6.94
N TYR A 172 -11.00 24.00 8.22
CA TYR A 172 -11.79 24.78 9.18
C TYR A 172 -11.30 26.23 9.30
N ASN A 173 -9.98 26.42 9.47
CA ASN A 173 -9.39 27.76 9.58
C ASN A 173 -9.59 28.58 8.30
N ALA A 174 -9.51 27.95 7.12
CA ALA A 174 -9.73 28.63 5.85
C ALA A 174 -11.20 29.03 5.66
N MET A 175 -12.15 28.23 6.19
CA MET A 175 -13.56 28.62 6.27
C MET A 175 -13.76 29.81 7.21
N ALA A 176 -13.15 29.78 8.38
CA ALA A 176 -13.25 30.87 9.35
C ALA A 176 -12.63 32.18 8.85
N SER A 177 -11.55 32.12 8.06
CA SER A 177 -10.90 33.30 7.46
C SER A 177 -11.53 33.76 6.15
N GLY A 178 -12.55 33.07 5.64
CA GLY A 178 -13.19 33.37 4.36
C GLY A 178 -12.35 33.03 3.12
N THR A 179 -11.17 32.41 3.30
CA THR A 179 -10.30 31.93 2.20
C THR A 179 -10.92 30.75 1.46
N LEU A 180 -11.64 29.90 2.18
CA LEU A 180 -12.47 28.83 1.65
C LEU A 180 -13.91 29.16 2.05
N GLN A 181 -14.88 29.01 1.16
CA GLN A 181 -16.29 29.16 1.52
C GLN A 181 -17.10 28.02 0.89
N GLY A 182 -18.33 27.82 1.37
CA GLY A 182 -19.25 26.82 0.84
C GLY A 182 -19.67 27.14 -0.60
N PHE A 183 -20.47 26.29 -1.24
CA PHE A 183 -21.15 26.75 -2.46
C PHE A 183 -22.15 27.84 -2.06
N ASP A 184 -21.88 29.08 -2.46
CA ASP A 184 -22.94 30.08 -2.52
C ASP A 184 -24.04 29.54 -3.44
N SER A 185 -25.26 29.43 -2.91
CA SER A 185 -26.42 29.32 -3.78
C SER A 185 -26.48 30.61 -4.57
N PHE A 186 -26.19 30.55 -5.87
CA PHE A 186 -26.45 31.66 -6.80
C PHE A 186 -27.94 32.04 -6.69
N GLN A 187 -28.27 32.96 -5.80
CA GLN A 187 -29.58 33.58 -5.64
C GLN A 187 -29.42 35.07 -5.77
#